data_AF-A0A2E4D737-F1
#
_entry.id   AF-A0A2E4D737-F1
#
_cell.length_a   1.000
_cell.length_b   1.000
_cell.length_c   1.000
_cell.angle_alpha   90.00
_cell.angle_beta   90.00
_cell.angle_gamma   90.00
#
_symmetry.space_group_name_H-M   'P 1'
#
loop_
_entity.id
_entity.type
_entity.pdbx_description
1 polymer ?
#
loop_
_entity_poly.entity_id
_entity_poly.type
_entity_poly.pdbx_seq_one_letter_code
_entity_poly.pdbx_strand_id
1 'polypeptide(L)'
;MTIFVLCLITIPLIFIWIKFRDKQTVAIQGSCTICDEVFSEAELKEADEKFFCLKDYEIYKNAEWEMVKEIQVTADDNAEATLLQDMKDDLKKQNIPSYIESKYEVEGVTIVTYSKLFKIKKPLN
;
A
#
# COMPACT_ATOMS: atom_id res chain seq x y z
N MET A 1 -51.44 -4.73 35.96
CA MET A 1 -51.59 -4.52 34.49
C MET A 1 -50.60 -3.47 33.98
N THR A 2 -49.33 -3.56 34.40
CA THR A 2 -48.29 -2.54 34.10
C THR A 2 -47.00 -3.17 33.58
N ILE A 3 -46.76 -4.46 33.86
CA ILE A 3 -45.55 -5.18 33.43
C ILE A 3 -45.56 -5.52 31.94
N PHE A 4 -46.73 -5.81 31.36
CA PHE A 4 -46.85 -6.18 29.94
C PHE A 4 -46.54 -5.04 28.96
N VAL A 5 -46.72 -3.78 29.37
CA VAL A 5 -46.52 -2.61 28.50
C VAL A 5 -45.03 -2.26 28.37
N LEU A 6 -44.22 -2.53 29.39
CA LEU A 6 -42.78 -2.23 29.39
C LEU A 6 -42.00 -3.12 28.41
N CYS A 7 -42.36 -4.39 28.24
CA CYS A 7 -41.67 -5.29 27.30
C CYS A 7 -41.92 -4.93 25.82
N LEU A 8 -43.09 -4.38 25.47
CA LEU A 8 -43.42 -4.06 24.08
C LEU A 8 -42.62 -2.87 23.53
N ILE A 9 -42.08 -2.02 24.41
CA ILE A 9 -41.33 -0.81 24.01
C ILE A 9 -39.81 -1.08 24.06
N THR A 10 -39.34 -1.93 24.98
CA THR A 10 -37.91 -2.25 25.10
C THR A 10 -37.41 -3.14 23.97
N ILE A 11 -38.22 -4.09 23.49
CA ILE A 11 -37.84 -4.98 22.37
C ILE A 11 -37.52 -4.18 21.08
N PRO A 12 -38.39 -3.28 20.58
CA PRO A 12 -38.06 -2.51 19.38
C PRO A 12 -36.89 -1.54 19.60
N LEU A 13 -36.73 -0.98 20.80
CA LEU A 13 -35.58 -0.12 21.11
C LEU A 13 -34.25 -0.90 21.10
N ILE A 14 -34.24 -2.14 21.58
CA ILE A 14 -33.07 -3.04 21.49
C ILE A 14 -32.78 -3.38 20.02
N PHE A 15 -33.81 -3.64 19.19
CA PHE A 15 -33.62 -3.90 17.76
C PHE A 15 -33.08 -2.67 17.00
N ILE A 16 -33.50 -1.45 17.36
CA ILE A 16 -32.96 -0.21 16.82
C ILE A 16 -31.50 -0.02 17.23
N TRP A 17 -31.16 -0.32 18.49
CA TRP A 17 -29.78 -0.25 18.99
C TRP A 17 -28.85 -1.28 18.33
N ILE A 18 -29.33 -2.50 18.05
CA ILE A 18 -28.55 -3.54 17.37
C ILE A 18 -28.25 -3.15 15.91
N LYS A 19 -29.16 -2.46 15.21
CA LYS A 19 -28.88 -1.97 13.84
C LYS A 19 -27.82 -0.87 13.77
N PHE A 20 -27.53 -0.20 14.88
CA PHE A 20 -26.48 0.81 14.99
C PHE A 20 -25.10 0.24 15.34
N ARG A 21 -25.00 -1.08 15.61
CA ARG A 21 -23.72 -1.72 15.93
C ARG A 21 -22.92 -1.95 14.64
N ASP A 22 -22.10 -0.95 14.33
CA ASP A 22 -20.88 -1.00 13.51
C ASP A 22 -20.91 -1.99 12.33
N LYS A 23 -21.20 -1.45 11.15
CA LYS A 23 -20.48 -1.89 9.96
C LYS A 23 -19.00 -1.60 10.21
N GLN A 24 -18.27 -2.53 10.82
CA GLN A 24 -16.84 -2.63 10.59
C GLN A 24 -16.67 -3.06 9.13
N THR A 25 -16.80 -2.10 8.22
CA THR A 25 -16.15 -2.19 6.92
C THR A 25 -14.67 -2.30 7.24
N VAL A 26 -14.12 -3.50 7.10
CA VAL A 26 -12.67 -3.70 7.00
C VAL A 26 -12.26 -2.83 5.81
N ALA A 27 -11.79 -1.62 6.09
CA ALA A 27 -11.26 -0.77 5.05
C ALA A 27 -10.03 -1.49 4.53
N ILE A 28 -10.09 -1.96 3.28
CA ILE A 28 -8.92 -2.48 2.60
C ILE A 28 -7.93 -1.32 2.54
N GLN A 29 -6.78 -1.50 3.16
CA GLN A 29 -5.70 -0.53 3.20
C GLN A 29 -4.60 -0.97 2.25
N GLY A 30 -3.94 -0.01 1.60
CA GLY A 30 -2.77 -0.26 0.75
C GLY A 30 -1.71 0.80 1.00
N SER A 31 -0.46 0.50 0.65
CA SER A 31 0.63 1.45 0.75
C SER A 31 0.90 2.13 -0.60
N CYS A 32 1.29 3.41 -0.54
CA CYS A 32 1.81 4.08 -1.72
C CYS A 32 3.24 3.59 -2.03
N THR A 33 3.48 3.22 -3.28
CA THR A 33 4.76 2.67 -3.77
C THR A 33 5.94 3.65 -3.66
N ILE A 34 5.67 4.96 -3.67
CA ILE A 34 6.70 6.02 -3.59
C ILE A 34 6.94 6.46 -2.14
N CYS A 35 5.90 6.90 -1.42
CA CYS A 35 6.07 7.44 -0.07
C CYS A 35 6.00 6.42 1.08
N ASP A 36 5.57 5.18 0.83
CA ASP A 36 5.36 4.10 1.81
C ASP A 36 4.30 4.38 2.88
N GLU A 37 3.53 5.47 2.75
CA GLU A 37 2.41 5.75 3.65
C GLU A 37 1.21 4.84 3.32
N VAL A 38 0.45 4.50 4.36
CA VAL A 38 -0.74 3.64 4.27
C VAL A 38 -1.98 4.51 4.06
N PHE A 39 -2.77 4.18 3.04
CA PHE A 39 -3.99 4.87 2.66
C PHE A 39 -5.16 3.90 2.63
N SER A 40 -6.39 4.43 2.68
CA SER A 40 -7.55 3.65 2.32
C SER A 40 -7.58 3.38 0.81
N GLU A 41 -8.21 2.29 0.38
CA GLU A 41 -8.35 1.95 -1.05
C GLU A 41 -8.93 3.11 -1.88
N ALA A 42 -9.87 3.89 -1.31
CA ALA A 42 -10.48 5.04 -1.98
C ALA A 42 -9.50 6.19 -2.28
N GLU A 43 -8.39 6.27 -1.54
CA GLU A 43 -7.36 7.29 -1.66
C GLU A 43 -6.19 6.85 -2.56
N LEU A 44 -6.17 5.57 -2.94
CA LEU A 44 -5.14 5.01 -3.83
C LEU A 44 -5.56 5.10 -5.29
N LYS A 45 -4.56 5.32 -6.14
CA LYS A 45 -4.64 5.24 -7.59
C LYS A 45 -3.72 4.14 -8.08
N GLU A 46 -4.19 3.36 -9.04
CA GLU A 46 -3.42 2.29 -9.65
C GLU A 46 -2.82 2.72 -10.99
N ALA A 47 -1.55 2.39 -11.22
CA ALA A 47 -0.89 2.45 -12.53
C ALA A 47 0.22 1.39 -12.59
N ASP A 48 0.32 0.68 -13.73
CA ASP A 48 1.33 -0.36 -13.97
C ASP A 48 1.43 -1.38 -12.81
N GLU A 49 0.27 -1.84 -12.32
CA GLU A 49 0.11 -2.80 -11.21
C GLU A 49 0.69 -2.29 -9.87
N LYS A 50 0.83 -0.97 -9.72
CA LYS A 50 1.33 -0.31 -8.50
C LYS A 50 0.30 0.66 -7.95
N PHE A 51 0.29 0.81 -6.63
CA PHE A 51 -0.60 1.72 -5.91
C PHE A 51 0.12 3.00 -5.49
N PHE A 52 -0.54 4.14 -5.67
CA PHE A 52 0.00 5.46 -5.36
C PHE A 52 -1.03 6.32 -4.62
N CYS A 53 -0.57 7.19 -3.73
CA CYS A 53 -1.41 8.29 -3.27
C CYS A 53 -1.66 9.28 -4.42
N LEU A 54 -2.69 10.12 -4.31
CA LEU A 54 -3.04 11.08 -5.37
C LEU A 54 -1.86 11.97 -5.80
N LYS A 55 -1.04 12.42 -4.83
CA LYS A 55 0.12 13.28 -5.10
C LYS A 55 1.18 12.54 -5.92
N ASP A 56 1.55 11.35 -5.48
CA ASP A 56 2.65 10.60 -6.09
C ASP A 56 2.24 9.93 -7.40
N TYR A 57 0.94 9.69 -7.60
CA TYR A 57 0.39 9.24 -8.87
C TYR A 57 0.69 10.22 -10.01
N GLU A 58 0.48 11.52 -9.77
CA GLU A 58 0.77 12.57 -10.75
C GLU A 58 2.28 12.66 -11.03
N ILE A 59 3.12 12.49 -10.00
CA ILE A 59 4.58 12.44 -10.19
C ILE A 59 4.95 11.24 -11.06
N TYR A 60 4.42 10.06 -10.75
CA TYR A 60 4.68 8.82 -11.48
C TYR A 60 4.34 8.93 -12.97
N LYS A 61 3.15 9.46 -13.30
CA LYS A 61 2.66 9.60 -14.67
C LYS A 61 3.46 10.61 -15.52
N ASN A 62 3.94 11.68 -14.91
CA ASN A 62 4.50 12.82 -15.63
C ASN A 62 6.04 12.88 -15.60
N ALA A 63 6.69 12.03 -14.82
CA ALA A 63 8.13 12.00 -14.68
C ALA A 63 8.83 10.98 -15.60
N GLU A 64 10.08 11.29 -15.96
CA GLU A 64 11.01 10.28 -16.47
C GLU A 64 11.70 9.57 -15.30
N TRP A 65 11.71 8.25 -15.33
CA TRP A 65 12.32 7.40 -14.31
C TRP A 65 13.61 6.77 -14.83
N GLU A 66 14.63 6.72 -13.98
CA GLU A 66 15.89 6.02 -14.26
C GLU A 66 16.13 4.90 -13.24
N MET A 67 16.63 3.77 -13.73
CA MET A 67 16.98 2.63 -12.89
C MET A 67 18.32 2.91 -12.19
N VAL A 68 18.30 2.78 -10.86
CA VAL A 68 19.47 2.99 -10.00
C VAL A 68 20.22 1.67 -9.78
N LYS A 69 19.45 0.61 -9.50
CA LYS A 69 19.99 -0.69 -9.14
C LYS A 69 18.98 -1.78 -9.46
N GLU A 70 19.49 -2.91 -9.92
CA GLU A 70 18.77 -4.18 -10.03
C GLU A 70 19.47 -5.20 -9.15
N ILE A 71 18.68 -6.02 -8.46
CA ILE A 71 19.14 -7.15 -7.65
C ILE A 71 18.31 -8.38 -8.00
N GLN A 72 18.89 -9.54 -7.72
CA GLN A 72 18.22 -10.83 -7.81
C GLN A 72 18.41 -11.53 -6.46
N VAL A 73 17.30 -11.90 -5.82
CA VAL A 73 17.32 -12.54 -4.50
C VAL A 73 16.46 -13.79 -4.49
N THR A 74 16.82 -14.73 -3.64
CA THR A 74 15.99 -15.90 -3.32
C THR A 74 15.48 -15.77 -1.89
N ALA A 75 14.60 -16.67 -1.46
CA ALA A 75 14.12 -16.68 -0.08
C ALA A 75 15.26 -16.88 0.96
N ASP A 76 16.36 -17.52 0.55
CA ASP A 76 17.48 -17.86 1.44
C ASP A 76 18.56 -16.75 1.50
N ASP A 77 18.58 -15.83 0.53
CA ASP A 77 19.54 -14.73 0.45
C ASP A 77 18.83 -13.40 0.18
N ASN A 78 18.56 -12.64 1.25
CA ASN A 78 17.80 -11.40 1.21
C ASN A 78 18.61 -10.15 1.62
N ALA A 79 19.93 -10.29 1.80
CA ALA A 79 20.78 -9.18 2.24
C ALA A 79 20.74 -8.02 1.24
N GLU A 80 20.76 -8.33 -0.06
CA GLU A 80 20.65 -7.32 -1.11
C GLU A 80 19.28 -6.63 -1.14
N ALA A 81 18.20 -7.31 -0.75
CA ALA A 81 16.87 -6.71 -0.68
C ALA A 81 16.81 -5.62 0.41
N THR A 82 17.48 -5.87 1.54
CA THR A 82 17.62 -4.86 2.61
C THR A 82 18.39 -3.65 2.11
N LEU A 83 19.51 -3.87 1.40
CA LEU A 83 20.30 -2.79 0.81
C LEU A 83 19.48 -1.93 -0.16
N LEU A 84 18.62 -2.56 -0.98
CA LEU A 84 17.77 -1.84 -1.93
C LEU A 84 16.76 -0.92 -1.21
N GLN A 85 16.21 -1.38 -0.08
CA GLN A 85 15.32 -0.57 0.75
C GLN A 85 16.09 0.58 1.42
N ASP A 86 17.28 0.33 1.96
CA ASP A 86 18.12 1.38 2.56
C ASP A 86 18.45 2.48 1.53
N MET A 87 18.74 2.09 0.28
CA MET A 87 18.95 3.03 -0.82
C MET A 87 17.71 3.87 -1.13
N LYS A 88 16.51 3.28 -1.10
CA LYS A 88 15.24 4.01 -1.26
C LYS A 88 15.03 5.01 -0.13
N ASP A 89 15.29 4.61 1.11
CA ASP A 89 15.16 5.47 2.28
C ASP A 89 16.15 6.66 2.23
N ASP A 90 17.36 6.44 1.73
CA ASP A 90 18.34 7.52 1.52
C ASP A 90 17.93 8.50 0.41
N LEU A 91 17.29 8.02 -0.65
CA LEU A 91 16.69 8.89 -1.67
C LEU A 91 15.52 9.70 -1.09
N LYS A 92 14.68 9.07 -0.26
CA LYS A 92 13.57 9.73 0.45
C LYS A 92 14.08 10.84 1.37
N LYS A 93 15.18 10.63 2.12
CA LYS A 93 15.82 11.68 2.94
C LYS A 93 16.29 12.89 2.13
N GLN A 94 16.65 12.66 0.86
CA GLN A 94 17.05 13.71 -0.08
C GLN A 94 15.86 14.36 -0.80
N ASN A 95 14.63 13.99 -0.45
CA ASN A 95 13.40 14.39 -1.16
C ASN A 95 13.42 14.00 -2.65
N ILE A 96 14.05 12.87 -2.99
CA ILE A 96 14.07 12.33 -4.34
C ILE A 96 13.01 11.21 -4.42
N PRO A 97 11.92 11.41 -5.18
CA PRO A 97 10.96 10.36 -5.46
C PRO A 97 11.63 9.12 -6.05
N SER A 98 11.33 7.97 -5.46
CA SER A 98 11.86 6.67 -5.87
C SER A 98 10.87 5.57 -5.56
N TYR A 99 10.95 4.46 -6.29
CA TYR A 99 10.14 3.28 -6.05
C TYR A 99 10.90 2.00 -6.38
N ILE A 100 10.48 0.89 -5.77
CA ILE A 100 11.00 -0.45 -6.07
C ILE A 100 9.93 -1.20 -6.88
N GLU A 101 10.34 -1.78 -8.00
CA GLU A 101 9.55 -2.73 -8.77
C GLU A 101 10.10 -4.14 -8.54
N SER A 102 9.25 -5.07 -8.15
CA SER A 102 9.62 -6.47 -7.91
C SER A 102 8.85 -7.39 -8.86
N LYS A 103 9.55 -8.36 -9.45
CA LYS A 103 8.95 -9.44 -10.25
C LYS A 103 9.43 -10.79 -9.71
N TYR A 104 8.53 -11.76 -9.69
CA TYR A 104 8.81 -13.10 -9.21
C TYR A 104 8.84 -14.07 -10.38
N GLU A 105 9.84 -14.95 -10.40
CA GLU A 105 9.96 -16.05 -11.33
C GLU A 105 10.17 -17.37 -10.58
N VAL A 106 9.61 -18.46 -11.10
CA VAL A 106 9.73 -19.79 -10.50
C VAL A 106 10.74 -20.59 -11.31
N GLU A 107 11.89 -20.88 -10.69
CA GLU A 107 12.96 -21.68 -11.27
C GLU A 107 12.98 -23.07 -10.59
N GLY A 108 12.19 -23.99 -11.12
CA GLY A 108 12.02 -25.33 -10.54
C GLY A 108 11.26 -25.29 -9.22
N VAL A 109 11.96 -25.49 -8.10
CA VAL A 109 11.39 -25.40 -6.73
C VAL A 109 11.75 -24.10 -6.01
N THR A 110 12.54 -23.23 -6.65
CA THR A 110 13.02 -21.97 -6.08
C THR A 110 12.21 -20.80 -6.63
N ILE A 111 11.84 -19.87 -5.75
CA ILE A 111 11.28 -18.57 -6.15
C ILE A 111 12.42 -17.56 -6.20
N VAL A 112 12.60 -16.96 -7.36
CA VAL A 112 13.57 -15.90 -7.62
C VAL A 112 12.83 -14.58 -7.71
N THR A 113 13.30 -13.57 -6.99
CA THR A 113 12.76 -12.21 -7.02
C THR A 113 13.75 -11.28 -7.69
N TYR A 114 13.32 -10.62 -8.76
CA TYR A 114 14.05 -9.55 -9.42
C TYR A 114 13.51 -8.22 -8.94
N SER A 115 14.33 -7.43 -8.25
CA SER A 115 13.91 -6.14 -7.70
C SER A 115 14.73 -5.00 -8.31
N LYS A 116 14.05 -3.94 -8.74
CA LYS A 116 14.63 -2.78 -9.41
C LYS A 116 14.26 -1.51 -8.67
N LEU A 117 15.25 -0.73 -8.25
CA LEU A 117 15.06 0.61 -7.70
C LEU A 117 15.10 1.64 -8.83
N PHE A 118 14.05 2.45 -8.92
CA PHE A 118 13.96 3.58 -9.82
C PHE A 118 13.95 4.89 -9.03
N LYS A 119 14.51 5.95 -9.62
CA LYS A 119 14.38 7.32 -9.13
C LYS A 119 13.99 8.26 -10.25
N ILE A 120 13.45 9.42 -9.89
CA ILE A 120 13.15 10.45 -10.88
C ILE A 120 14.44 10.98 -11.52
N LYS A 121 14.48 11.05 -12.85
CA LYS A 121 15.65 11.50 -13.63
C LYS A 121 15.81 13.01 -13.63
N LYS A 122 14.70 13.75 -13.61
CA LYS A 122 14.66 15.22 -13.49
C LYS A 122 13.52 15.62 -12.55
N PRO A 123 13.77 16.43 -11.52
CA PRO A 123 12.70 16.94 -10.67
C PRO A 123 11.70 17.74 -11.53
N LEU A 124 10.41 17.57 -11.25
CA LEU A 124 9.34 18.39 -11.86
C LEU A 124 9.57 19.85 -11.43
N ASN A 125 9.78 20.74 -12.41
CA ASN A 125 9.90 22.19 -12.19
C ASN A 125 8.57 22.81 -11.77
#